data_AF-A0A7C0XDX2-F1
#
_entry.id   AF-A0A7C0XDX2-F1
#
_cell.length_a   1.000
_cell.length_b   1.000
_cell.length_c   1.000
_cell.angle_alpha   90.00
_cell.angle_beta   90.00
_cell.angle_gamma   90.00
#
_symmetry.space_group_name_H-M   'P 1'
#
loop_
_entity.id
_entity.type
_entity.pdbx_description
1 polymer ?
#
loop_
_entity_poly.entity_id
_entity_poly.type
_entity_poly.pdbx_seq_one_letter_code
_entity_poly.pdbx_strand_id
1 'polypeptide(L)' 'MSDSDSKYKNKDPDRELGPREGDLILKVTKEIVIKFIEMGRVTPTSFEEVFMLVYRTVASAKSRHGS' A
#
# COMPACT_ATOMS: atom_id res chain seq x y z
N MET A 1 -16.81 30.00 -12.01
CA MET A 1 -17.91 29.08 -11.64
C MET A 1 -17.80 27.84 -12.51
N SER A 2 -17.29 26.77 -11.93
CA SER A 2 -17.50 25.35 -12.28
C SER A 2 -16.65 24.58 -11.27
N ASP A 3 -17.32 24.23 -10.18
CA ASP A 3 -16.84 23.46 -9.05
C ASP A 3 -16.43 22.03 -9.42
N SER A 4 -15.70 21.44 -8.48
CA SER A 4 -15.77 20.03 -8.08
C SER A 4 -14.90 18.97 -8.76
N ASP A 5 -14.00 18.46 -7.91
CA ASP A 5 -13.74 17.03 -7.70
C ASP A 5 -13.01 16.24 -8.79
N SER A 6 -11.72 16.54 -8.96
CA SER A 6 -10.72 15.55 -9.38
C SER A 6 -9.77 15.17 -8.23
N LYS A 7 -10.28 15.15 -6.99
CA LYS A 7 -9.66 14.39 -5.90
C LYS A 7 -9.99 12.92 -6.19
N TYR A 8 -9.05 11.99 -6.01
CA TYR A 8 -9.18 10.56 -6.40
C TYR A 8 -8.95 10.21 -7.88
N LYS A 9 -7.89 10.74 -8.50
CA LYS A 9 -7.20 9.89 -9.49
C LYS A 9 -6.65 8.68 -8.74
N ASN A 10 -7.36 7.56 -8.88
CA ASN A 10 -6.91 6.23 -8.47
C ASN A 10 -5.70 5.87 -9.34
N LYS A 11 -4.52 6.42 -9.00
CA LYS A 11 -3.25 5.98 -9.57
C LYS A 11 -3.02 4.59 -9.02
N ASP A 12 -3.31 3.60 -9.86
CA ASP A 12 -2.94 2.22 -9.61
C ASP A 12 -1.42 2.18 -9.36
N PRO A 13 -0.98 1.97 -8.10
CA PRO A 13 0.42 2.10 -7.72
C PRO A 13 1.31 1.07 -8.44
N ASP A 14 0.73 -0.03 -8.94
CA ASP A 14 1.48 -1.06 -9.67
C ASP A 14 1.94 -0.60 -11.06
N ARG A 15 1.30 0.41 -11.67
CA ARG A 15 1.66 0.85 -13.04
C ARG A 15 2.98 1.62 -13.12
N GLU A 16 3.51 2.11 -11.99
CA GLU A 16 4.76 2.88 -11.91
C GLU A 16 5.90 2.08 -11.24
N LEU A 17 5.69 0.81 -10.90
CA LEU A 17 6.68 -0.04 -10.24
C LEU A 17 7.34 -1.01 -11.24
N GLY A 18 8.67 -1.04 -11.26
CA GLY A 18 9.38 -2.11 -11.97
C GLY A 18 9.06 -3.48 -11.32
N PRO A 19 9.08 -4.61 -12.05
CA PRO A 19 8.71 -5.92 -11.51
C PRO A 19 9.42 -6.28 -10.20
N ARG A 20 10.72 -5.96 -10.10
CA ARG A 20 11.53 -6.19 -8.89
C ARG A 20 11.12 -5.31 -7.70
N GLU A 21 10.65 -4.10 -7.97
CA GLU A 21 10.25 -3.14 -6.94
C GLU A 21 8.89 -3.53 -6.37
N GLY A 22 7.95 -3.92 -7.23
CA GLY A 22 6.65 -4.46 -6.83
C GLY A 22 6.81 -5.69 -5.93
N ASP A 23 7.69 -6.61 -6.30
CA ASP A 23 8.00 -7.80 -5.50
C ASP A 23 8.54 -7.46 -4.10
N LEU A 24 9.44 -6.48 -4.01
CA LEU A 24 10.00 -6.02 -2.73
C LEU A 24 8.94 -5.35 -1.85
N ILE A 25 8.11 -4.48 -2.43
CA ILE A 25 7.00 -3.82 -1.72
C ILE A 25 6.01 -4.86 -1.19
N LEU A 26 5.64 -5.85 -2.01
CA LEU A 26 4.74 -6.93 -1.62
C LEU A 26 5.36 -7.81 -0.52
N LYS A 27 6.67 -8.11 -0.61
CA LYS A 27 7.36 -8.88 0.43
C LYS A 27 7.32 -8.17 1.77
N VAL A 28 7.71 -6.89 1.82
CA VAL A 28 7.70 -6.09 3.04
C VAL A 28 6.28 -5.94 3.60
N THR A 29 5.30 -5.72 2.72
CA THR A 29 3.88 -5.64 3.10
C THR A 29 3.42 -6.92 3.79
N LYS A 30 3.73 -8.09 3.22
CA LYS A 30 3.37 -9.39 3.80
C LYS A 30 4.01 -9.59 5.17
N GLU A 31 5.29 -9.29 5.34
CA GLU A 31 5.99 -9.45 6.62
C GLU A 31 5.37 -8.59 7.74
N ILE A 32 5.01 -7.33 7.45
CA ILE A 32 4.35 -6.44 8.40
C ILE A 32 2.95 -6.95 8.77
N VAL A 33 2.14 -7.35 7.78
CA VAL A 33 0.77 -7.83 8.02
C VAL A 33 0.78 -9.14 8.80
N ILE A 34 1.69 -10.06 8.50
CA ILE A 34 1.90 -11.29 9.28
C ILE A 34 2.22 -10.94 10.74
N LYS A 35 3.12 -9.98 10.99
CA LYS A 35 3.43 -9.54 12.34
C LYS A 35 2.20 -8.99 13.08
N PHE A 36 1.35 -8.22 12.41
CA PHE A 36 0.11 -7.74 13.01
C PHE A 36 -0.88 -8.87 13.33
N ILE A 37 -0.96 -9.90 12.49
CA ILE A 37 -1.77 -11.10 12.76
C ILE A 37 -1.23 -11.85 13.98
N GLU A 38 0.08 -12.09 14.06
CA GLU A 38 0.73 -12.73 15.21
C GLU A 38 0.49 -11.97 16.53
N MET A 39 0.37 -10.64 16.46
CA MET A 39 0.06 -9.76 17.58
C MET A 39 -1.45 -9.63 17.88
N GLY A 40 -2.31 -10.31 17.12
CA GLY A 40 -3.77 -10.24 17.26
C GLY A 40 -4.38 -8.89 16.87
N ARG A 41 -3.70 -8.11 16.00
CA ARG A 41 -4.14 -6.77 15.54
C ARG A 41 -4.90 -6.77 14.22
N VAL A 42 -4.93 -7.92 13.53
CA VAL A 42 -5.67 -8.12 12.27
C VAL A 42 -6.58 -9.32 12.41
N THR A 43 -7.83 -9.16 11.99
CA THR A 43 -8.85 -10.22 11.91
C THR A 43 -9.14 -10.53 10.44
N PRO A 44 -9.83 -11.65 10.12
CA PRO A 44 -10.27 -11.91 8.76
C PRO A 44 -11.11 -10.77 8.17
N THR A 45 -11.92 -10.10 9.00
CA THR A 45 -12.76 -8.96 8.58
C THR A 45 -11.97 -7.67 8.34
N SER A 46 -10.82 -7.47 8.98
CA SER A 46 -9.98 -6.27 8.78
C SER A 46 -8.79 -6.49 7.84
N PHE A 47 -8.57 -7.72 7.36
CA PHE A 47 -7.39 -8.09 6.57
C PHE A 47 -7.21 -7.22 5.33
N GLU A 48 -8.25 -7.07 4.51
CA GLU A 48 -8.17 -6.34 3.24
C GLU A 48 -7.77 -4.88 3.45
N GLU A 49 -8.45 -4.19 4.38
CA GLU A 49 -8.19 -2.79 4.70
C GLU A 49 -6.76 -2.60 5.21
N VAL A 50 -6.33 -3.44 6.17
CA VAL A 50 -4.99 -3.35 6.76
C VAL A 50 -3.91 -3.66 5.73
N PHE A 51 -4.09 -4.69 4.90
CA PHE A 51 -3.15 -5.04 3.84
C PHE A 51 -2.96 -3.87 2.86
N MET A 52 -4.06 -3.27 2.40
CA MET A 52 -4.03 -2.13 1.47
C MET A 52 -3.40 -0.88 2.11
N LEU A 53 -3.66 -0.63 3.40
CA LEU A 53 -3.06 0.48 4.14
C LEU A 53 -1.53 0.33 4.24
N VAL A 54 -1.06 -0.86 4.64
CA VAL A 54 0.38 -1.14 4.75
C VAL A 54 1.04 -1.06 3.38
N TYR A 55 0.47 -1.69 2.34
CA TYR A 55 1.00 -1.65 0.98
C TYR A 55 1.18 -0.21 0.49
N ARG A 56 0.15 0.63 0.62
CA ARG A 56 0.21 2.05 0.23
C ARG A 56 1.26 2.82 1.02
N THR A 57 1.38 2.53 2.30
CA THR A 57 2.38 3.17 3.17
C THR A 57 3.80 2.86 2.68
N VAL A 58 4.11 1.59 2.42
CA VAL A 58 5.42 1.14 1.93
C VAL A 58 5.71 1.68 0.52
N ALA A 59 4.75 1.58 -0.41
CA ALA A 59 4.90 2.11 -1.76
C ALA A 59 5.13 3.63 -1.77
N SER A 60 4.41 4.38 -0.92
CA SER A 60 4.59 5.82 -0.80
C SER A 60 5.94 6.21 -0.21
N ALA A 61 6.52 5.39 0.68
CA ALA A 61 7.85 5.65 1.23
C ALA A 61 8.91 5.61 0.12
N LYS A 62 8.78 4.72 -0.88
CA LYS A 62 9.64 4.73 -2.08
C LYS A 62 9.58 6.07 -2.81
N SER A 63 8.38 6.55 -3.12
CA SER A 63 8.20 7.80 -3.87
C SER A 63 8.78 9.04 -3.18
N ARG A 64 8.98 8.98 -1.85
CA ARG A 64 9.58 10.07 -1.06
C ARG A 64 11.11 10.03 -0.99
N HIS A 65 11.74 8.91 -1.36
CA HIS A 65 13.19 8.71 -1.25
C HIS A 65 13.88 8.34 -2.57
N GLY A 66 13.13 8.17 -3.67
CA GLY A 66 13.68 8.07 -5.02
C GLY A 66 14.00 9.45 -5.58
N SER A 67 15.22 9.92 -5.33
CA SER A 67 15.88 11.01 -6.05
C SER A 67 16.80 10.44 -7.13
#